data_AF-A0A166I1J4-F1
#
_entry.id   AF-A0A166I1J4-F1
#
_cell.length_a   1.000
_cell.length_b   1.000
_cell.length_c   1.000
_cell.angle_alpha   90.00
_cell.angle_beta   90.00
_cell.angle_gamma   90.00
#
_symmetry.space_group_name_H-M   'P 1'
#
loop_
_entity.id
_entity.type
_entity.pdbx_description
1 polymer ?
#
loop_
_entity_poly.entity_id
_entity_poly.type
_entity_poly.pdbx_seq_one_letter_code
_entity_poly.pdbx_strand_id
1 'polypeptide(L)'
;MVSETRGFYVRDWPLQLGWNNMRYIIEAGLLHASLLNRTLVIPSFVYARSCLYDFDVCSAFAQKFHRGDEIGMGDFQYLSDAEQIAWRLPISLMMDLPRIRRAHSVITVSEYLHLHGLDPTLELGNGSWSAELYHGGPFQPTLRGLPQPEWDDDFVRVDREYDLPIPKDAGGPIDKALREHLNEHGTIDIGHAQTVMQDQAQVQWENTTELEQLLHDAGWGVLHTFRGSFVEMFKAVTEWEAEAAPLESMRGLVDELGKDPADVVHVQGETHWNRKAGQLRFTTPEARTHFAELVLHGVHPIPPVRALGECFAERMLDLNGGRQYMAAHMRRGDFAVLRYAAEKTIQDHLTRIKNRLENGLISLREWGYSGWRTVEVPGITPDEFGKGADPPLEDDAFFLATDTTNERELAYVHAEGAVLLSDLMQAGDERLLGWPAIFGDVRAQIEQEVAARAAFFYGHSMSSVAGGIANLRGARGKDPRTCYVD
;
A
#
# COMPACT_ATOMS: atom_id res chain seq x y z
N MET A 1 22.66 -7.70 12.04
CA MET A 1 21.22 -7.37 11.91
C MET A 1 20.54 -7.29 13.27
N VAL A 2 20.06 -8.38 13.88
CA VAL A 2 19.28 -8.29 15.16
C VAL A 2 20.09 -7.65 16.29
N SER A 3 21.36 -8.04 16.44
CA SER A 3 22.28 -7.51 17.47
C SER A 3 22.63 -6.03 17.34
N GLU A 4 22.28 -5.38 16.23
CA GLU A 4 22.53 -3.95 15.98
C GLU A 4 21.33 -3.07 16.33
N THR A 5 20.20 -3.68 16.71
CA THR A 5 18.95 -2.99 17.03
C THR A 5 18.65 -3.01 18.53
N ARG A 6 17.73 -2.17 18.99
CA ARG A 6 17.36 -2.02 20.41
C ARG A 6 16.37 -3.05 20.94
N GLY A 7 16.00 -4.02 20.12
CA GLY A 7 14.94 -4.98 20.41
C GLY A 7 14.04 -5.17 19.19
N PHE A 8 12.82 -5.63 19.42
CA PHE A 8 11.87 -6.00 18.38
C PHE A 8 10.70 -5.03 18.33
N TYR A 9 10.22 -4.77 17.13
CA TYR A 9 8.94 -4.13 16.86
C TYR A 9 8.03 -5.15 16.21
N VAL A 10 6.88 -5.39 16.82
CA VAL A 10 5.88 -6.35 16.37
C VAL A 10 4.51 -5.68 16.32
N ARG A 11 3.61 -6.27 15.54
CA ARG A 11 2.21 -5.84 15.48
C ARG A 11 1.32 -7.04 15.26
N ASP A 12 0.04 -6.87 15.50
CA ASP A 12 -0.95 -7.81 15.00
C ASP A 12 -1.08 -7.64 13.48
N TRP A 13 -0.97 -8.76 12.78
CA TRP A 13 -0.98 -8.83 11.32
C TRP A 13 -2.36 -9.31 10.86
N PRO A 14 -3.17 -8.48 10.18
CA PRO A 14 -4.51 -8.88 9.76
C PRO A 14 -4.43 -9.79 8.53
N LEU A 15 -4.04 -11.05 8.76
CA LEU A 15 -3.83 -12.07 7.73
C LEU A 15 -5.11 -12.42 6.94
N GLN A 16 -6.27 -11.90 7.34
CA GLN A 16 -7.54 -11.89 6.61
C GLN A 16 -7.46 -11.15 5.29
N LEU A 17 -6.68 -10.07 5.27
CA LEU A 17 -6.74 -9.12 4.18
C LEU A 17 -6.01 -9.66 2.95
N GLY A 18 -6.33 -9.08 1.80
CA GLY A 18 -5.59 -9.37 0.58
C GLY A 18 -4.12 -8.99 0.67
N TRP A 19 -3.32 -9.58 -0.22
CA TRP A 19 -1.87 -9.35 -0.23
C TRP A 19 -1.50 -7.86 -0.25
N ASN A 20 -2.19 -7.03 -1.04
CA ASN A 20 -1.85 -5.61 -1.11
C ASN A 20 -2.13 -4.84 0.18
N ASN A 21 -3.10 -5.27 0.98
CA ASN A 21 -3.27 -4.74 2.33
C ASN A 21 -2.10 -5.14 3.21
N MET A 22 -1.76 -6.43 3.24
CA MET A 22 -0.60 -6.93 3.97
C MET A 22 0.70 -6.22 3.57
N ARG A 23 0.90 -5.98 2.28
CA ARG A 23 2.05 -5.25 1.73
C ARG A 23 2.20 -3.87 2.37
N TYR A 24 1.17 -3.01 2.31
CA TYR A 24 1.32 -1.66 2.87
C TYR A 24 1.36 -1.64 4.40
N ILE A 25 0.81 -2.65 5.07
CA ILE A 25 0.92 -2.82 6.53
C ILE A 25 2.36 -3.18 6.92
N ILE A 26 3.01 -4.03 6.12
CA ILE A 26 4.43 -4.35 6.25
C ILE A 26 5.29 -3.12 5.96
N GLU A 27 4.98 -2.35 4.91
CA GLU A 27 5.67 -1.08 4.60
C GLU A 27 5.63 -0.11 5.80
N ALA A 28 4.46 0.08 6.42
CA ALA A 28 4.33 0.88 7.65
C ALA A 28 5.11 0.27 8.83
N GLY A 29 5.08 -1.06 8.98
CA GLY A 29 5.88 -1.75 10.00
C GLY A 29 7.39 -1.54 9.84
N LEU A 30 7.89 -1.54 8.59
CA LEU A 30 9.29 -1.26 8.27
C LEU A 30 9.66 0.18 8.65
N LEU A 31 8.79 1.15 8.35
CA LEU A 31 8.95 2.53 8.77
C LEU A 31 9.05 2.65 10.29
N HIS A 32 8.09 2.11 11.03
CA HIS A 32 8.04 2.22 12.48
C HIS A 32 9.26 1.56 13.14
N ALA A 33 9.62 0.35 12.69
CA ALA A 33 10.81 -0.35 13.19
C ALA A 33 12.10 0.44 12.90
N SER A 34 12.21 1.05 11.72
CA SER A 34 13.34 1.92 11.35
C SER A 34 13.42 3.16 12.27
N LEU A 35 12.30 3.88 12.45
CA LEU A 35 12.22 5.06 13.31
C LEU A 35 12.63 4.76 14.77
N LEU A 36 12.28 3.57 15.26
CA LEU A 36 12.56 3.13 16.63
C LEU A 36 13.90 2.40 16.79
N ASN A 37 14.66 2.21 15.70
CA ASN A 37 15.85 1.36 15.65
C ASN A 37 15.63 -0.04 16.25
N ARG A 38 14.58 -0.73 15.78
CA ARG A 38 14.17 -2.07 16.22
C ARG A 38 14.14 -3.03 15.04
N THR A 39 14.31 -4.31 15.30
CA THR A 39 14.09 -5.36 14.30
C THR A 39 12.59 -5.58 14.12
N LEU A 40 12.08 -5.42 12.90
CA LEU A 40 10.69 -5.75 12.57
C LEU A 40 10.48 -7.27 12.57
N VAL A 41 9.43 -7.74 13.23
CA VAL A 41 9.00 -9.15 13.16
C VAL A 41 7.73 -9.26 12.31
N ILE A 42 7.85 -9.78 11.08
CA ILE A 42 6.76 -9.99 10.13
C ILE A 42 6.19 -11.42 10.22
N PRO A 43 4.97 -11.71 9.77
CA PRO A 43 4.43 -13.06 9.79
C PRO A 43 5.24 -13.96 8.85
N SER A 44 5.35 -15.24 9.14
CA SER A 44 6.06 -16.21 8.29
C SER A 44 5.25 -16.65 7.08
N PHE A 45 3.95 -16.38 7.10
CA PHE A 45 3.00 -16.77 6.08
C PHE A 45 1.91 -15.71 5.91
N VAL A 46 1.21 -15.81 4.78
CA VAL A 46 -0.03 -15.09 4.50
C VAL A 46 -1.05 -16.07 3.92
N TYR A 47 -2.27 -15.62 3.72
CA TYR A 47 -3.31 -16.42 3.10
C TYR A 47 -3.62 -15.92 1.68
N ALA A 48 -3.49 -16.79 0.69
CA ALA A 48 -4.10 -16.56 -0.60
C ALA A 48 -5.62 -16.77 -0.49
N ARG A 49 -6.38 -15.92 -1.16
CA ARG A 49 -7.84 -15.85 -1.08
C ARG A 49 -8.56 -16.53 -2.24
N SER A 50 -7.82 -16.93 -3.26
CA SER A 50 -8.36 -17.68 -4.39
C SER A 50 -7.32 -18.63 -4.97
N CYS A 51 -7.83 -19.66 -5.63
CA CYS A 51 -7.04 -20.61 -6.40
C CYS A 51 -7.69 -20.81 -7.77
N LEU A 52 -6.88 -21.10 -8.79
CA LEU A 52 -7.33 -21.29 -10.16
C LEU A 52 -8.07 -22.62 -10.36
N TYR A 53 -7.75 -23.63 -9.56
CA TYR A 53 -8.25 -24.99 -9.71
C TYR A 53 -9.17 -25.37 -8.54
N ASP A 54 -9.82 -26.52 -8.67
CA ASP A 54 -10.65 -27.10 -7.62
C ASP A 54 -9.88 -27.28 -6.31
N PHE A 55 -10.61 -27.25 -5.19
CA PHE A 55 -10.05 -27.28 -3.84
C PHE A 55 -9.06 -28.43 -3.61
N ASP A 56 -9.35 -29.61 -4.16
CA ASP A 56 -8.52 -30.80 -3.99
C ASP A 56 -7.16 -30.64 -4.66
N VAL A 57 -7.10 -29.96 -5.80
CA VAL A 57 -5.84 -29.67 -6.50
C VAL A 57 -4.99 -28.70 -5.69
N CYS A 58 -5.59 -27.60 -5.22
CA CYS A 58 -4.86 -26.57 -4.49
C CYS A 58 -4.39 -27.07 -3.10
N SER A 59 -5.18 -27.95 -2.48
CA SER A 59 -4.87 -28.57 -1.19
C SER A 59 -3.69 -29.55 -1.25
N ALA A 60 -3.29 -29.99 -2.45
CA ALA A 60 -2.05 -30.76 -2.63
C ALA A 60 -0.78 -29.92 -2.46
N PHE A 61 -0.88 -28.58 -2.57
CA PHE A 61 0.26 -27.67 -2.53
C PHE A 61 0.30 -26.77 -1.31
N ALA A 62 -0.86 -26.37 -0.79
CA ALA A 62 -0.97 -25.49 0.37
C ALA A 62 -2.10 -25.94 1.29
N GLN A 63 -1.87 -25.83 2.60
CA GLN A 63 -2.90 -26.12 3.59
C GLN A 63 -4.03 -25.10 3.47
N LYS A 64 -5.26 -25.60 3.34
CA LYS A 64 -6.48 -24.79 3.33
C LYS A 64 -6.96 -24.50 4.75
N PHE A 65 -7.57 -23.33 4.92
CA PHE A 65 -8.16 -22.84 6.15
C PHE A 65 -9.47 -22.12 5.85
N HIS A 66 -10.42 -22.22 6.76
CA HIS A 66 -11.65 -21.46 6.76
C HIS A 66 -11.44 -20.11 7.46
N ARG A 67 -11.67 -19.00 6.74
CA ARG A 67 -11.40 -17.64 7.22
C ARG A 67 -12.12 -17.32 8.53
N GLY A 68 -13.40 -17.68 8.63
CA GLY A 68 -14.21 -17.52 9.83
C GLY A 68 -13.66 -18.27 11.04
N ASP A 69 -13.99 -19.55 11.11
CA ASP A 69 -13.76 -20.33 12.32
C ASP A 69 -12.29 -20.61 12.64
N GLU A 70 -11.42 -20.73 11.63
CA GLU A 70 -10.03 -21.17 11.86
C GLU A 70 -9.01 -20.03 11.90
N ILE A 71 -9.26 -18.96 11.13
CA ILE A 71 -8.37 -17.78 11.13
C ILE A 71 -8.95 -16.65 12.02
N GLY A 72 -10.20 -16.80 12.49
CA GLY A 72 -10.84 -15.90 13.46
C GLY A 72 -11.60 -14.73 12.85
N MET A 73 -12.21 -14.89 11.68
CA MET A 73 -12.76 -13.80 10.85
C MET A 73 -14.26 -13.98 10.51
N GLY A 74 -15.15 -13.72 11.48
CA GLY A 74 -16.60 -13.80 11.27
C GLY A 74 -17.16 -12.84 10.20
N ASP A 75 -16.38 -11.83 9.79
CA ASP A 75 -16.84 -10.76 8.90
C ASP A 75 -17.17 -11.23 7.48
N PHE A 76 -16.69 -12.40 7.06
CA PHE A 76 -16.89 -12.95 5.70
C PHE A 76 -17.99 -14.02 5.61
N GLN A 77 -18.81 -14.19 6.65
CA GLN A 77 -19.90 -15.19 6.66
C GLN A 77 -20.95 -14.99 5.57
N TYR A 78 -20.99 -13.82 4.93
CA TYR A 78 -21.88 -13.52 3.80
C TYR A 78 -21.39 -14.09 2.46
N LEU A 79 -20.12 -14.54 2.38
CA LEU A 79 -19.55 -15.19 1.19
C LEU A 79 -19.93 -16.68 1.17
N SER A 80 -19.87 -17.32 0.00
CA SER A 80 -20.06 -18.77 -0.08
C SER A 80 -18.96 -19.53 0.67
N ASP A 81 -19.22 -20.76 1.11
CA ASP A 81 -18.23 -21.61 1.79
C ASP A 81 -16.92 -21.71 1.00
N ALA A 82 -17.03 -21.78 -0.33
CA ALA A 82 -15.88 -21.81 -1.23
C ALA A 82 -15.03 -20.54 -1.16
N GLU A 83 -15.66 -19.37 -1.10
CA GLU A 83 -15.01 -18.06 -1.02
C GLU A 83 -14.47 -17.76 0.39
N GLN A 84 -14.94 -18.49 1.41
CA GLN A 84 -14.41 -18.43 2.77
C GLN A 84 -13.17 -19.32 2.96
N ILE A 85 -12.76 -20.09 1.94
CA ILE A 85 -11.50 -20.82 1.97
C ILE A 85 -10.32 -19.90 1.64
N ALA A 86 -9.22 -20.12 2.36
CA ALA A 86 -7.94 -19.47 2.19
C ALA A 86 -6.81 -20.52 2.21
N TRP A 87 -5.68 -20.22 1.57
CA TRP A 87 -4.54 -21.13 1.50
C TRP A 87 -3.31 -20.49 2.13
N ARG A 88 -2.71 -21.17 3.10
CA ARG A 88 -1.53 -20.67 3.81
C ARG A 88 -0.29 -20.78 2.93
N LEU A 89 0.29 -19.64 2.58
CA LEU A 89 1.49 -19.53 1.75
C LEU A 89 2.64 -18.94 2.57
N PRO A 90 3.86 -19.51 2.52
CA PRO A 90 5.05 -18.86 3.07
C PRO A 90 5.19 -17.44 2.50
N ILE A 91 5.46 -16.45 3.36
CA ILE A 91 5.56 -15.04 2.94
C ILE A 91 6.70 -14.81 1.94
N SER A 92 7.72 -15.67 1.98
CA SER A 92 8.83 -15.67 1.03
C SER A 92 8.45 -15.99 -0.41
N LEU A 93 7.22 -16.48 -0.66
CA LEU A 93 6.67 -16.63 -2.01
C LEU A 93 6.02 -15.35 -2.52
N MET A 94 5.69 -14.43 -1.62
CA MET A 94 5.02 -13.18 -1.95
C MET A 94 6.01 -12.03 -2.06
N MET A 95 7.08 -12.04 -1.25
CA MET A 95 7.98 -10.91 -1.07
C MET A 95 9.45 -11.32 -1.10
N ASP A 96 10.29 -10.50 -1.73
CA ASP A 96 11.73 -10.68 -1.82
C ASP A 96 12.42 -10.34 -0.47
N LEU A 97 12.31 -11.24 0.51
CA LEU A 97 12.92 -11.08 1.84
C LEU A 97 14.41 -10.79 1.78
N PRO A 98 15.24 -11.47 0.94
CA PRO A 98 16.65 -11.14 0.81
C PRO A 98 16.89 -9.69 0.39
N ARG A 99 16.03 -9.11 -0.43
CA ARG A 99 16.12 -7.69 -0.81
C ARG A 99 15.87 -6.76 0.37
N ILE A 100 14.77 -6.97 1.10
CA ILE A 100 14.41 -6.13 2.25
C ILE A 100 15.50 -6.21 3.33
N ARG A 101 16.02 -7.41 3.59
CA ARG A 101 17.07 -7.69 4.58
C ARG A 101 18.41 -7.03 4.29
N ARG A 102 18.65 -6.52 3.07
CA ARG A 102 19.85 -5.72 2.77
C ARG A 102 19.78 -4.30 3.32
N ALA A 103 18.57 -3.76 3.51
CA ALA A 103 18.34 -2.38 3.94
C ALA A 103 17.71 -2.27 5.33
N HIS A 104 16.98 -3.29 5.77
CA HIS A 104 16.21 -3.24 7.02
C HIS A 104 16.45 -4.48 7.88
N SER A 105 16.43 -4.28 9.20
CA SER A 105 16.45 -5.37 10.17
C SER A 105 15.08 -6.02 10.28
N VAL A 106 14.89 -7.17 9.61
CA VAL A 106 13.60 -7.85 9.50
C VAL A 106 13.76 -9.36 9.64
N ILE A 107 12.96 -9.96 10.52
CA ILE A 107 12.85 -11.41 10.69
C ILE A 107 11.38 -11.84 10.64
N THR A 108 11.12 -13.11 10.39
CA THR A 108 9.78 -13.69 10.51
C THR A 108 9.46 -14.07 11.96
N VAL A 109 8.18 -14.28 12.29
CA VAL A 109 7.80 -14.81 13.62
C VAL A 109 8.44 -16.19 13.86
N SER A 110 8.49 -17.07 12.86
CA SER A 110 9.19 -18.36 12.97
C SER A 110 10.68 -18.22 13.28
N GLU A 111 11.36 -17.24 12.66
CA GLU A 111 12.76 -16.94 12.96
C GLU A 111 12.92 -16.34 14.36
N TYR A 112 12.00 -15.47 14.81
CA TYR A 112 11.97 -14.95 16.18
C TYR A 112 11.82 -16.08 17.21
N LEU A 113 10.84 -16.98 17.01
CA LEU A 113 10.61 -18.13 17.88
C LEU A 113 11.86 -19.01 17.96
N HIS A 114 12.43 -19.34 16.80
CA HIS A 114 13.66 -20.13 16.73
C HIS A 114 14.83 -19.46 17.45
N LEU A 115 15.04 -18.15 17.22
CA LEU A 115 16.09 -17.35 17.85
C LEU A 115 16.00 -17.39 19.38
N HIS A 116 14.79 -17.48 19.92
CA HIS A 116 14.52 -17.50 21.36
C HIS A 116 14.27 -18.91 21.91
N GLY A 117 14.66 -19.96 21.18
CA GLY A 117 14.59 -21.34 21.65
C GLY A 117 13.18 -21.90 21.76
N LEU A 118 12.22 -21.31 21.04
CA LEU A 118 10.83 -21.74 20.96
C LEU A 118 10.56 -22.50 19.66
N ASP A 119 9.50 -23.32 19.67
CA ASP A 119 9.06 -24.06 18.49
C ASP A 119 8.41 -23.10 17.48
N PRO A 120 8.89 -23.02 16.22
CA PRO A 120 8.28 -22.18 15.18
C PRO A 120 6.80 -22.49 14.90
N THR A 121 6.30 -23.68 15.25
CA THR A 121 4.88 -24.05 15.10
C THR A 121 3.94 -23.32 16.05
N LEU A 122 4.47 -22.59 17.03
CA LEU A 122 3.68 -21.75 17.95
C LEU A 122 3.07 -20.53 17.26
N GLU A 123 3.55 -20.13 16.08
CA GLU A 123 3.02 -18.97 15.36
C GLU A 123 1.52 -19.11 15.08
N LEU A 124 0.74 -18.18 15.64
CA LEU A 124 -0.71 -18.16 15.54
C LEU A 124 -1.20 -17.90 14.11
N GLY A 125 -2.18 -18.68 13.68
CA GLY A 125 -2.79 -18.60 12.35
C GLY A 125 -3.46 -17.26 12.03
N ASN A 126 -3.97 -16.56 13.05
CA ASN A 126 -4.65 -15.28 12.91
C ASN A 126 -3.71 -14.07 12.83
N GLY A 127 -2.39 -14.28 12.92
CA GLY A 127 -1.39 -13.23 12.85
C GLY A 127 -1.27 -12.35 14.10
N SER A 128 -1.94 -12.69 15.20
CA SER A 128 -1.78 -11.96 16.45
C SER A 128 -0.45 -12.29 17.14
N TRP A 129 0.09 -11.31 17.86
CA TRP A 129 1.25 -11.52 18.71
C TRP A 129 0.82 -12.04 20.09
N SER A 130 1.33 -13.22 20.48
CA SER A 130 0.99 -13.84 21.77
C SER A 130 2.18 -13.79 22.72
N ALA A 131 2.15 -12.87 23.69
CA ALA A 131 3.16 -12.84 24.75
C ALA A 131 3.19 -14.15 25.55
N GLU A 132 2.02 -14.75 25.81
CA GLU A 132 1.91 -16.04 26.52
C GLU A 132 2.71 -17.15 25.83
N LEU A 133 2.59 -17.26 24.51
CA LEU A 133 3.28 -18.30 23.74
C LEU A 133 4.73 -17.92 23.41
N TYR A 134 4.97 -16.65 23.06
CA TYR A 134 6.24 -16.23 22.44
C TYR A 134 7.27 -15.75 23.47
N HIS A 135 6.87 -15.51 24.72
CA HIS A 135 7.76 -15.01 25.78
C HIS A 135 8.08 -16.07 26.84
N GLY A 136 7.49 -17.27 26.74
CA GLY A 136 7.73 -18.39 27.67
C GLY A 136 9.08 -19.10 27.50
N GLY A 137 9.90 -18.68 26.53
CA GLY A 137 11.22 -19.27 26.26
C GLY A 137 12.32 -18.77 27.21
N PRO A 138 13.57 -19.27 27.06
CA PRO A 138 14.70 -18.88 27.92
C PRO A 138 15.03 -17.38 27.94
N PHE A 139 14.67 -16.63 26.88
CA PHE A 139 14.95 -15.19 26.79
C PHE A 139 14.06 -14.33 27.70
N GLN A 140 12.80 -14.72 27.93
CA GLN A 140 11.82 -13.99 28.75
C GLN A 140 11.80 -12.46 28.50
N PRO A 141 11.52 -12.02 27.26
CA PRO A 141 11.55 -10.60 26.91
C PRO A 141 10.53 -9.77 27.68
N THR A 142 10.90 -8.52 27.96
CA THR A 142 9.98 -7.47 28.43
C THR A 142 9.12 -6.93 27.28
N LEU A 143 7.89 -6.50 27.59
CA LEU A 143 6.89 -6.09 26.60
C LEU A 143 6.31 -4.70 26.91
N ARG A 144 6.33 -3.81 25.92
CA ARG A 144 5.47 -2.62 25.85
C ARG A 144 4.36 -2.89 24.83
N GLY A 145 3.14 -3.13 25.32
CA GLY A 145 1.95 -3.23 24.48
C GLY A 145 1.36 -1.84 24.23
N LEU A 146 0.89 -1.59 23.01
CA LEU A 146 0.23 -0.38 22.54
C LEU A 146 -1.12 -0.76 21.94
N PRO A 147 -2.20 -0.77 22.72
CA PRO A 147 -3.53 -1.08 22.20
C PRO A 147 -3.96 -0.04 21.17
N GLN A 148 -4.86 -0.42 20.25
CA GLN A 148 -5.32 0.45 19.16
C GLN A 148 -5.74 1.87 19.60
N PRO A 149 -6.47 2.08 20.72
CA PRO A 149 -6.80 3.43 21.19
C PRO A 149 -5.57 4.27 21.59
N GLU A 150 -4.48 3.64 22.02
CA GLU A 150 -3.23 4.37 22.31
C GLU A 150 -2.44 4.73 21.03
N TRP A 151 -2.84 4.23 19.85
CA TRP A 151 -2.10 4.50 18.62
C TRP A 151 -2.28 5.93 18.13
N ASP A 152 -3.52 6.41 18.05
CA ASP A 152 -3.90 7.73 17.53
C ASP A 152 -5.37 8.12 17.86
N ASP A 153 -5.91 7.64 18.98
CA ASP A 153 -7.23 8.10 19.46
C ASP A 153 -7.06 9.49 20.10
N ASP A 154 -7.85 10.47 19.63
CA ASP A 154 -7.82 11.88 20.04
C ASP A 154 -6.54 12.70 19.73
N PHE A 155 -5.59 12.18 18.95
CA PHE A 155 -4.39 12.92 18.57
C PHE A 155 -3.86 12.56 17.17
N VAL A 156 -3.04 13.43 16.61
CA VAL A 156 -2.38 13.26 15.31
C VAL A 156 -1.04 12.56 15.51
N ARG A 157 -0.97 11.28 15.15
CA ARG A 157 0.29 10.52 15.17
C ARG A 157 1.26 11.02 14.10
N VAL A 158 2.46 11.40 14.53
CA VAL A 158 3.55 11.84 13.66
C VAL A 158 4.83 11.05 13.91
N ASP A 159 5.80 11.16 13.00
CA ASP A 159 7.10 10.50 13.15
C ASP A 159 7.88 11.01 14.38
N ARG A 160 7.98 12.33 14.53
CA ARG A 160 8.67 13.03 15.62
C ARG A 160 7.89 14.28 16.02
N GLU A 161 8.01 14.73 17.25
CA GLU A 161 7.51 16.04 17.67
C GLU A 161 8.37 17.16 17.06
N TYR A 162 7.76 18.32 16.86
CA TYR A 162 8.45 19.51 16.41
C TYR A 162 9.40 20.03 17.49
N ASP A 163 10.68 20.17 17.15
CA ASP A 163 11.63 20.95 17.95
C ASP A 163 11.56 22.43 17.52
N LEU A 164 10.41 23.06 17.75
CA LEU A 164 10.16 24.45 17.39
C LEU A 164 9.91 25.34 18.61
N PRO A 165 10.18 26.66 18.51
CA PRO A 165 9.91 27.60 19.60
C PRO A 165 8.43 27.62 20.01
N ILE A 166 8.16 28.11 21.22
CA ILE A 166 6.78 28.26 21.71
C ILE A 166 5.99 29.16 20.74
N PRO A 167 4.77 28.76 20.33
CA PRO A 167 3.89 29.57 19.49
C PRO A 167 3.64 30.96 20.08
N LYS A 168 3.62 31.98 19.23
CA LYS A 168 3.50 33.39 19.66
C LYS A 168 2.06 33.87 19.79
N ASP A 169 1.14 33.26 19.04
CA ASP A 169 -0.26 33.67 18.87
C ASP A 169 -1.22 32.47 18.91
N ALA A 170 -0.91 31.45 19.71
CA ALA A 170 -1.84 30.36 19.98
C ALA A 170 -3.14 30.92 20.60
N GLY A 171 -4.31 30.52 20.07
CA GLY A 171 -5.61 31.09 20.41
C GLY A 171 -5.97 32.39 19.67
N GLY A 172 -5.10 32.85 18.76
CA GLY A 172 -5.31 34.00 17.88
C GLY A 172 -6.36 33.77 16.78
N PRO A 173 -6.54 34.73 15.85
CA PRO A 173 -7.53 34.63 14.78
C PRO A 173 -7.31 33.45 13.83
N ILE A 174 -6.06 33.16 13.46
CA ILE A 174 -5.71 32.02 12.60
C ILE A 174 -6.10 30.71 13.29
N ASP A 175 -5.66 30.52 14.53
CA ASP A 175 -5.93 29.29 15.30
C ASP A 175 -7.43 29.03 15.44
N LYS A 176 -8.20 30.05 15.84
CA LYS A 176 -9.66 29.94 15.97
C LYS A 176 -10.33 29.57 14.66
N ALA A 177 -9.96 30.24 13.57
CA ALA A 177 -10.52 29.96 12.25
C ALA A 177 -10.22 28.52 11.83
N LEU A 178 -8.96 28.08 11.92
CA LEU A 178 -8.57 26.74 11.47
C LEU A 178 -9.23 25.61 12.30
N ARG A 179 -9.42 25.78 13.61
CA ARG A 179 -10.07 24.77 14.47
C ARG A 179 -11.50 24.44 14.06
N GLU A 180 -12.22 25.38 13.45
CA GLU A 180 -13.59 25.16 12.98
C GLU A 180 -13.65 24.25 11.74
N HIS A 181 -12.52 23.99 11.08
CA HIS A 181 -12.43 23.24 9.82
C HIS A 181 -11.58 21.97 9.92
N LEU A 182 -11.27 21.52 11.15
CA LEU A 182 -10.61 20.23 11.36
C LEU A 182 -11.48 19.08 10.85
N ASN A 183 -10.85 18.14 10.15
CA ASN A 183 -11.47 16.87 9.77
C ASN A 183 -11.53 15.90 10.98
N GLU A 184 -12.10 14.70 10.76
CA GLU A 184 -12.22 13.66 11.79
C GLU A 184 -10.87 13.15 12.34
N HIS A 185 -9.76 13.42 11.64
CA HIS A 185 -8.41 13.06 12.06
C HIS A 185 -7.67 14.21 12.76
N GLY A 186 -8.35 15.32 13.08
CA GLY A 186 -7.73 16.47 13.73
C GLY A 186 -6.73 17.22 12.85
N THR A 187 -6.86 17.11 11.52
CA THR A 187 -6.04 17.86 10.55
C THR A 187 -6.89 18.69 9.59
N ILE A 188 -6.25 19.56 8.81
CA ILE A 188 -6.85 20.30 7.70
C ILE A 188 -5.91 20.23 6.49
N ASP A 189 -6.46 20.03 5.29
CA ASP A 189 -5.68 20.12 4.04
C ASP A 189 -5.04 21.52 3.93
N ILE A 190 -3.78 21.59 3.47
CA ILE A 190 -3.06 22.88 3.42
C ILE A 190 -3.73 23.89 2.49
N GLY A 191 -4.31 23.46 1.37
CA GLY A 191 -5.02 24.34 0.44
C GLY A 191 -6.30 24.90 1.05
N HIS A 192 -7.01 24.07 1.82
CA HIS A 192 -8.16 24.53 2.59
C HIS A 192 -7.75 25.48 3.73
N ALA A 193 -6.67 25.17 4.45
CA ALA A 193 -6.14 26.06 5.49
C ALA A 193 -5.78 27.44 4.95
N GLN A 194 -5.13 27.50 3.78
CA GLN A 194 -4.85 28.75 3.07
C GLN A 194 -6.13 29.55 2.80
N THR A 195 -7.16 28.88 2.26
CA THR A 195 -8.46 29.53 1.98
C THR A 195 -9.08 30.12 3.26
N VAL A 196 -9.09 29.34 4.35
CA VAL A 196 -9.61 29.80 5.66
C VAL A 196 -8.80 30.97 6.21
N MET A 197 -7.47 30.93 6.12
CA MET A 197 -6.59 32.01 6.58
C MET A 197 -6.81 33.31 5.79
N GLN A 198 -7.05 33.24 4.48
CA GLN A 198 -7.35 34.40 3.64
C GLN A 198 -8.73 34.96 3.92
N ASP A 199 -9.76 34.10 3.93
CA ASP A 199 -11.15 34.55 3.94
C ASP A 199 -11.65 34.89 5.35
N GLN A 200 -11.20 34.18 6.38
CA GLN A 200 -11.72 34.32 7.75
C GLN A 200 -10.74 35.04 8.66
N ALA A 201 -9.44 34.71 8.58
CA ALA A 201 -8.41 35.38 9.38
C ALA A 201 -7.86 36.66 8.72
N GLN A 202 -8.16 36.89 7.43
CA GLN A 202 -7.72 38.07 6.67
C GLN A 202 -6.20 38.24 6.63
N VAL A 203 -5.48 37.11 6.55
CA VAL A 203 -4.01 37.05 6.52
C VAL A 203 -3.51 36.79 5.10
N GLN A 204 -2.38 37.38 4.75
CA GLN A 204 -1.70 37.21 3.47
C GLN A 204 -0.27 36.75 3.72
N TRP A 205 0.31 36.03 2.77
CA TRP A 205 1.70 35.58 2.77
C TRP A 205 2.21 35.54 1.32
N GLU A 206 3.52 35.69 1.14
CA GLU A 206 4.16 35.76 -0.17
C GLU A 206 4.71 34.41 -0.64
N ASN A 207 5.05 33.51 0.28
CA ASN A 207 5.71 32.24 -0.02
C ASN A 207 5.42 31.17 1.04
N THR A 208 5.83 29.92 0.76
CA THR A 208 5.62 28.76 1.62
C THR A 208 6.28 28.91 3.00
N THR A 209 7.47 29.50 3.09
CA THR A 209 8.16 29.70 4.36
C THR A 209 7.40 30.65 5.27
N GLU A 210 6.84 31.72 4.71
CA GLU A 210 6.00 32.65 5.47
C GLU A 210 4.69 31.99 5.94
N LEU A 211 4.05 31.18 5.08
CA LEU A 211 2.86 30.41 5.45
C LEU A 211 3.14 29.45 6.62
N GLU A 212 4.22 28.68 6.53
CA GLU A 212 4.65 27.75 7.60
C GLU A 212 4.93 28.50 8.89
N GLN A 213 5.57 29.67 8.82
CA GLN A 213 5.83 30.50 10.00
C GLN A 213 4.54 31.06 10.62
N LEU A 214 3.57 31.47 9.81
CA LEU A 214 2.27 31.96 10.29
C LEU A 214 1.48 30.85 10.99
N LEU A 215 1.44 29.66 10.39
CA LEU A 215 0.83 28.48 11.00
C LEU A 215 1.51 28.14 12.33
N HIS A 216 2.85 28.10 12.34
CA HIS A 216 3.63 27.85 13.54
C HIS A 216 3.34 28.87 14.65
N ASP A 217 3.38 30.16 14.31
CA ASP A 217 3.12 31.23 15.28
C ASP A 217 1.69 31.10 15.86
N ALA A 218 0.73 30.62 15.08
CA ALA A 218 -0.63 30.32 15.52
C ALA A 218 -0.78 28.99 16.29
N GLY A 219 0.29 28.22 16.48
CA GLY A 219 0.27 26.93 17.19
C GLY A 219 -0.01 25.72 16.32
N TRP A 220 0.26 25.79 15.02
CA TRP A 220 0.02 24.72 14.05
C TRP A 220 1.31 24.23 13.41
N GLY A 221 1.42 22.91 13.24
CA GLY A 221 2.49 22.27 12.49
C GLY A 221 2.02 21.90 11.08
N VAL A 222 2.88 22.09 10.08
CA VAL A 222 2.66 21.55 8.73
C VAL A 222 3.07 20.08 8.72
N LEU A 223 2.25 19.22 8.14
CA LEU A 223 2.46 17.79 8.11
C LEU A 223 2.60 17.35 6.66
N HIS A 224 3.66 16.61 6.37
CA HIS A 224 3.92 16.07 5.05
C HIS A 224 3.37 14.66 4.98
N THR A 225 2.60 14.36 3.93
CA THR A 225 1.98 13.05 3.76
C THR A 225 1.80 12.73 2.28
N PHE A 226 1.14 11.61 1.99
CA PHE A 226 0.85 11.15 0.65
C PHE A 226 -0.61 11.35 0.33
N ARG A 227 -0.86 11.65 -0.95
CA ARG A 227 -2.21 11.88 -1.45
C ARG A 227 -3.08 10.64 -1.21
N GLY A 228 -4.09 10.81 -0.38
CA GLY A 228 -5.11 9.80 -0.12
C GLY A 228 -6.23 9.81 -1.17
N SER A 229 -7.29 9.09 -0.85
CA SER A 229 -8.62 9.31 -1.45
C SER A 229 -9.67 9.43 -0.36
N PHE A 230 -10.95 9.44 -0.71
CA PHE A 230 -12.03 9.49 0.28
C PHE A 230 -11.99 8.33 1.29
N VAL A 231 -11.35 7.20 0.94
CA VAL A 231 -10.94 6.17 1.90
C VAL A 231 -9.45 5.97 1.76
N GLU A 232 -8.71 5.96 2.87
CA GLU A 232 -7.26 5.78 2.88
C GLU A 232 -6.85 4.32 2.58
N MET A 233 -7.31 3.75 1.47
CA MET A 233 -6.98 2.41 0.99
C MET A 233 -5.97 2.41 -0.16
N PHE A 234 -5.82 3.54 -0.86
CA PHE A 234 -4.91 3.66 -2.00
C PHE A 234 -3.44 3.52 -1.59
N LYS A 235 -3.00 4.19 -0.52
CA LYS A 235 -1.64 4.05 0.08
C LYS A 235 -0.47 4.16 -0.91
N ALA A 236 -0.64 4.87 -2.03
CA ALA A 236 0.48 5.12 -2.93
C ALA A 236 1.39 6.21 -2.35
N VAL A 237 2.69 6.14 -2.65
CA VAL A 237 3.69 7.12 -2.21
C VAL A 237 4.24 7.98 -3.36
N THR A 238 3.53 8.00 -4.49
CA THR A 238 3.97 8.65 -5.73
C THR A 238 3.55 10.12 -5.85
N GLU A 239 2.52 10.52 -5.11
CA GLU A 239 2.06 11.90 -5.02
C GLU A 239 1.97 12.29 -3.55
N TRP A 240 2.30 13.53 -3.24
CA TRP A 240 2.28 14.04 -1.87
C TRP A 240 1.40 15.26 -1.74
N GLU A 241 0.97 15.46 -0.50
CA GLU A 241 0.18 16.59 -0.06
C GLU A 241 0.72 17.07 1.29
N ALA A 242 0.28 18.23 1.71
CA ALA A 242 0.54 18.74 3.04
C ALA A 242 -0.79 18.97 3.76
N GLU A 243 -0.79 18.70 5.05
CA GLU A 243 -1.87 19.01 5.97
C GLU A 243 -1.33 19.96 7.05
N ALA A 244 -2.21 20.53 7.87
CA ALA A 244 -1.83 21.21 9.10
C ALA A 244 -2.57 20.60 10.29
N ALA A 245 -1.93 20.59 11.46
CA ALA A 245 -2.54 20.16 12.71
C ALA A 245 -2.12 21.07 13.87
N PRO A 246 -2.96 21.22 14.91
CA PRO A 246 -2.54 21.90 16.13
C PRO A 246 -1.35 21.18 16.78
N LEU A 247 -0.32 21.91 17.20
CA LEU A 247 0.89 21.33 17.78
C LEU A 247 0.57 20.52 19.05
N GLU A 248 -0.39 20.97 19.86
CA GLU A 248 -0.77 20.28 21.09
C GLU A 248 -1.53 18.96 20.85
N SER A 249 -2.08 18.75 19.64
CA SER A 249 -2.71 17.49 19.25
C SER A 249 -1.74 16.52 18.59
N MET A 250 -0.48 16.89 18.35
CA MET A 250 0.51 16.01 17.73
C MET A 250 1.23 15.14 18.76
N ARG A 251 1.50 13.87 18.43
CA ARG A 251 2.33 12.98 19.26
C ARG A 251 3.34 12.23 18.40
N GLY A 252 4.63 12.41 18.70
CA GLY A 252 5.73 11.77 17.99
C GLY A 252 5.92 10.30 18.38
N LEU A 253 5.97 9.41 17.40
CA LEU A 253 6.25 7.99 17.62
C LEU A 253 7.63 7.79 18.24
N VAL A 254 8.64 8.50 17.76
CA VAL A 254 10.01 8.40 18.27
C VAL A 254 10.13 9.01 19.66
N ASP A 255 9.42 10.08 19.95
CA ASP A 255 9.46 10.77 21.24
C ASP A 255 8.85 9.91 22.34
N GLU A 256 7.75 9.23 22.02
CA GLU A 256 7.08 8.30 22.93
C GLU A 256 7.85 6.99 23.12
N LEU A 257 8.26 6.34 22.02
CA LEU A 257 8.72 4.93 22.06
C LEU A 257 10.19 4.76 21.71
N GLY A 258 10.83 5.78 21.14
CA GLY A 258 12.19 5.69 20.63
C GLY A 258 13.22 5.45 21.73
N LYS A 259 12.90 5.73 23.00
CA LYS A 259 13.76 5.43 24.17
C LYS A 259 13.23 4.29 25.04
N ASP A 260 12.11 3.67 24.68
CA ASP A 260 11.50 2.61 25.48
C ASP A 260 12.50 1.44 25.72
N PRO A 261 12.67 0.98 26.97
CA PRO A 261 13.62 -0.06 27.32
C PRO A 261 13.13 -1.49 27.06
N ALA A 262 11.85 -1.69 26.70
CA ALA A 262 11.29 -3.01 26.50
C ALA A 262 11.98 -3.75 25.35
N ASP A 263 12.17 -5.05 25.50
CA ASP A 263 12.74 -5.91 24.46
C ASP A 263 11.80 -5.99 23.25
N VAL A 264 10.48 -5.97 23.49
CA VAL A 264 9.45 -6.02 22.44
C VAL A 264 8.48 -4.84 22.60
N VAL A 265 8.30 -4.08 21.51
CA VAL A 265 7.21 -3.10 21.36
C VAL A 265 6.14 -3.70 20.46
N HIS A 266 4.92 -3.86 20.98
CA HIS A 266 3.81 -4.53 20.30
C HIS A 266 2.65 -3.56 20.06
N VAL A 267 2.36 -3.28 18.79
CA VAL A 267 1.14 -2.57 18.39
C VAL A 267 -0.01 -3.55 18.21
N GLN A 268 -1.04 -3.42 19.06
CA GLN A 268 -2.14 -4.37 19.15
C GLN A 268 -3.33 -3.91 18.31
N GLY A 269 -3.96 -4.87 17.63
CA GLY A 269 -5.10 -4.63 16.75
C GLY A 269 -4.76 -3.99 15.40
N GLU A 270 -5.82 -3.61 14.68
CA GLU A 270 -5.71 -3.08 13.32
C GLU A 270 -5.50 -1.56 13.29
N THR A 271 -4.25 -1.12 13.15
CA THR A 271 -3.91 0.32 13.06
C THR A 271 -3.74 0.82 11.62
N HIS A 272 -4.34 0.16 10.63
CA HIS A 272 -4.11 0.46 9.21
C HIS A 272 -5.29 1.15 8.51
N TRP A 273 -6.50 0.90 8.99
CA TRP A 273 -7.75 1.44 8.48
C TRP A 273 -7.80 2.96 8.64
N ASN A 274 -8.31 3.68 7.63
CA ASN A 274 -8.49 5.15 7.59
C ASN A 274 -7.28 5.97 8.09
N ARG A 275 -6.06 5.53 7.79
CA ARG A 275 -4.83 6.25 8.15
C ARG A 275 -3.97 6.48 6.91
N LYS A 276 -3.11 7.50 6.90
CA LYS A 276 -2.24 7.77 5.75
C LYS A 276 -1.28 6.61 5.44
N ALA A 277 -0.66 6.64 4.27
CA ALA A 277 0.46 5.73 3.96
C ALA A 277 1.55 5.88 5.04
N GLY A 278 2.08 4.76 5.53
CA GLY A 278 2.98 4.75 6.69
C GLY A 278 2.28 4.78 8.06
N GLN A 279 0.95 4.93 8.13
CA GLN A 279 0.15 4.93 9.37
C GLN A 279 0.51 6.06 10.38
N LEU A 280 1.16 7.09 9.88
CA LEU A 280 1.49 8.34 10.58
C LEU A 280 1.69 9.46 9.55
N ARG A 281 1.89 10.69 10.02
CA ARG A 281 2.32 11.83 9.18
C ARG A 281 3.75 12.23 9.49
N PHE A 282 4.41 12.88 8.54
CA PHE A 282 5.80 13.27 8.67
C PHE A 282 5.90 14.76 9.01
N THR A 283 6.77 15.10 9.96
CA THR A 283 7.05 16.50 10.33
C THR A 283 8.05 17.19 9.42
N THR A 284 8.69 16.44 8.51
CA THR A 284 9.62 16.99 7.51
C THR A 284 9.41 16.37 6.13
N PRO A 285 9.71 17.11 5.03
CA PRO A 285 9.73 16.55 3.69
C PRO A 285 10.73 15.40 3.55
N GLU A 286 11.87 15.48 4.22
CA GLU A 286 12.94 14.47 4.17
C GLU A 286 12.48 13.14 4.76
N ALA A 287 11.79 13.16 5.91
CA ALA A 287 11.25 11.95 6.52
C ALA A 287 10.17 11.28 5.65
N ARG A 288 9.29 12.07 5.03
CA ARG A 288 8.33 11.58 4.03
C ARG A 288 9.05 10.93 2.85
N THR A 289 10.05 11.61 2.29
CA THR A 289 10.83 11.09 1.15
C THR A 289 11.55 9.80 1.52
N HIS A 290 12.10 9.70 2.73
CA HIS A 290 12.72 8.47 3.21
C HIS A 290 11.74 7.28 3.28
N PHE A 291 10.48 7.52 3.68
CA PHE A 291 9.46 6.47 3.59
C PHE A 291 9.13 6.10 2.14
N ALA A 292 9.06 7.09 1.24
CA ALA A 292 8.86 6.80 -0.18
C ALA A 292 10.02 5.96 -0.76
N GLU A 293 11.28 6.25 -0.39
CA GLU A 293 12.45 5.43 -0.76
C GLU A 293 12.29 3.98 -0.29
N LEU A 294 11.89 3.79 0.98
CA LEU A 294 11.67 2.46 1.56
C LEU A 294 10.63 1.67 0.75
N VAL A 295 9.51 2.30 0.42
CA VAL A 295 8.42 1.66 -0.33
C VAL A 295 8.84 1.36 -1.78
N LEU A 296 9.40 2.35 -2.48
CA LEU A 296 9.69 2.24 -3.91
C LEU A 296 10.93 1.39 -4.23
N HIS A 297 11.92 1.32 -3.33
CA HIS A 297 13.14 0.53 -3.54
C HIS A 297 13.16 -0.80 -2.77
N GLY A 298 12.43 -0.89 -1.65
CA GLY A 298 12.57 -1.96 -0.67
C GLY A 298 11.62 -3.13 -0.88
N VAL A 299 10.30 -2.86 -0.97
CA VAL A 299 9.26 -3.90 -0.93
C VAL A 299 8.87 -4.33 -2.33
N HIS A 300 9.47 -5.42 -2.81
CA HIS A 300 9.19 -5.97 -4.14
C HIS A 300 8.67 -7.42 -4.10
N PRO A 301 7.85 -7.81 -5.09
CA PRO A 301 7.54 -9.22 -5.34
C PRO A 301 8.79 -10.04 -5.59
N ILE A 302 8.72 -11.36 -5.43
CA ILE A 302 9.86 -12.25 -5.70
C ILE A 302 10.37 -12.14 -7.15
N PRO A 303 11.65 -12.41 -7.43
CA PRO A 303 12.22 -12.27 -8.78
C PRO A 303 11.43 -12.94 -9.91
N PRO A 304 10.88 -14.16 -9.76
CA PRO A 304 10.07 -14.79 -10.80
C PRO A 304 8.80 -14.00 -11.18
N VAL A 305 8.13 -13.38 -10.21
CA VAL A 305 6.95 -12.53 -10.48
C VAL A 305 7.35 -11.33 -11.34
N ARG A 306 8.46 -10.67 -11.00
CA ARG A 306 8.95 -9.50 -11.74
C ARG A 306 9.34 -9.85 -13.17
N ALA A 307 10.00 -11.01 -13.36
CA ALA A 307 10.41 -11.51 -14.66
C ALA A 307 9.21 -11.87 -15.54
N LEU A 308 8.17 -12.49 -14.97
CA LEU A 308 6.93 -12.77 -15.69
C LEU A 308 6.20 -11.49 -16.08
N GLY A 309 6.13 -10.51 -15.18
CA GLY A 309 5.52 -9.21 -15.50
C GLY A 309 6.25 -8.47 -16.62
N GLU A 310 7.56 -8.63 -16.74
CA GLU A 310 8.34 -8.12 -17.88
C GLU A 310 7.99 -8.83 -19.18
N CYS A 311 8.04 -10.16 -19.18
CA CYS A 311 7.72 -10.98 -20.35
C CYS A 311 6.28 -10.72 -20.85
N PHE A 312 5.33 -10.55 -19.93
CA PHE A 312 3.94 -10.32 -20.29
C PHE A 312 3.69 -8.89 -20.78
N ALA A 313 4.44 -7.92 -20.29
CA ALA A 313 4.41 -6.56 -20.83
C ALA A 313 4.99 -6.51 -22.26
N GLU A 314 6.05 -7.27 -22.55
CA GLU A 314 6.55 -7.41 -23.93
C GLU A 314 5.49 -8.02 -24.86
N ARG A 315 4.78 -9.05 -24.41
CA ARG A 315 3.67 -9.65 -25.17
C ARG A 315 2.53 -8.66 -25.43
N MET A 316 2.26 -7.76 -24.48
CA MET A 316 1.30 -6.67 -24.71
C MET A 316 1.77 -5.70 -25.80
N LEU A 317 3.08 -5.39 -25.89
CA LEU A 317 3.62 -4.61 -27.01
C LEU A 317 3.43 -5.36 -28.33
N ASP A 318 3.73 -6.65 -28.37
CA ASP A 318 3.59 -7.48 -29.56
C ASP A 318 2.14 -7.54 -30.07
N LEU A 319 1.17 -7.68 -29.15
CA LEU A 319 -0.26 -7.64 -29.47
C LEU A 319 -0.68 -6.31 -30.11
N ASN A 320 -0.05 -5.21 -29.71
CA ASN A 320 -0.27 -3.88 -30.28
C ASN A 320 0.73 -3.54 -31.40
N GLY A 321 1.33 -4.53 -32.04
CA GLY A 321 2.24 -4.33 -33.18
C GLY A 321 3.46 -3.47 -32.83
N GLY A 322 3.99 -3.60 -31.62
CA GLY A 322 5.15 -2.88 -31.10
C GLY A 322 4.81 -1.52 -30.45
N ARG A 323 3.54 -1.08 -30.45
CA ARG A 323 3.10 0.12 -29.75
C ARG A 323 3.00 -0.12 -28.25
N GLN A 324 3.10 0.96 -27.47
CA GLN A 324 2.77 0.88 -26.05
C GLN A 324 1.29 0.51 -25.85
N TYR A 325 0.94 0.10 -24.63
CA TYR A 325 -0.43 -0.29 -24.27
C TYR A 325 -0.94 0.49 -23.06
N MET A 326 -2.26 0.52 -22.91
CA MET A 326 -2.96 1.07 -21.75
C MET A 326 -3.28 -0.06 -20.77
N ALA A 327 -3.39 0.24 -19.47
CA ALA A 327 -3.82 -0.73 -18.49
C ALA A 327 -4.90 -0.19 -17.55
N ALA A 328 -5.73 -1.08 -17.03
CA ALA A 328 -6.72 -0.75 -16.01
C ALA A 328 -6.80 -1.83 -14.92
N HIS A 329 -7.33 -1.45 -13.77
CA HIS A 329 -7.70 -2.38 -12.71
C HIS A 329 -9.20 -2.29 -12.39
N MET A 330 -9.88 -3.42 -12.46
CA MET A 330 -11.31 -3.56 -12.16
C MET A 330 -11.51 -4.44 -10.94
N ARG A 331 -11.91 -3.83 -9.82
CA ARG A 331 -12.27 -4.57 -8.59
C ARG A 331 -13.76 -4.91 -8.62
N ARG A 332 -14.10 -6.19 -8.75
CA ARG A 332 -15.47 -6.72 -8.67
C ARG A 332 -15.60 -7.71 -7.53
N GLY A 333 -15.13 -8.96 -7.68
CA GLY A 333 -15.17 -10.03 -6.66
C GLY A 333 -16.19 -9.86 -5.51
N ASP A 334 -15.68 -9.82 -4.28
CA ASP A 334 -16.42 -9.55 -3.05
C ASP A 334 -17.04 -8.13 -3.02
N PHE A 335 -16.46 -7.16 -3.72
CA PHE A 335 -16.99 -5.80 -3.83
C PHE A 335 -18.34 -5.74 -4.56
N ALA A 336 -18.61 -6.66 -5.49
CA ALA A 336 -19.92 -6.77 -6.13
C ALA A 336 -21.00 -7.21 -5.13
N VAL A 337 -20.65 -8.14 -4.23
CA VAL A 337 -21.54 -8.64 -3.18
C VAL A 337 -21.78 -7.56 -2.11
N LEU A 338 -20.72 -6.87 -1.70
CA LEU A 338 -20.76 -5.78 -0.71
C LEU A 338 -21.33 -4.46 -1.26
N ARG A 339 -21.62 -4.38 -2.57
CA ARG A 339 -22.01 -3.13 -3.26
C ARG A 339 -20.95 -2.02 -3.13
N TYR A 340 -19.70 -2.42 -3.06
CA TYR A 340 -18.52 -1.55 -3.08
C TYR A 340 -17.88 -1.47 -4.46
N ALA A 341 -18.35 -2.25 -5.43
CA ALA A 341 -17.93 -2.10 -6.82
C ALA A 341 -18.30 -0.70 -7.34
N ALA A 342 -17.36 -0.07 -8.06
CA ALA A 342 -17.54 1.28 -8.60
C ALA A 342 -18.82 1.43 -9.42
N GLU A 343 -19.18 0.37 -10.15
CA GLU A 343 -20.40 0.29 -10.95
C GLU A 343 -21.13 -1.04 -10.71
N LYS A 344 -22.46 -1.01 -10.87
CA LYS A 344 -23.34 -2.17 -10.57
C LYS A 344 -23.21 -3.29 -11.60
N THR A 345 -23.06 -2.96 -12.88
CA THR A 345 -22.99 -3.93 -13.97
C THR A 345 -21.58 -4.02 -14.55
N ILE A 346 -21.26 -5.10 -15.26
CA ILE A 346 -19.95 -5.23 -15.94
C ILE A 346 -19.84 -4.23 -17.09
N GLN A 347 -20.94 -3.98 -17.79
CA GLN A 347 -21.03 -3.04 -18.91
C GLN A 347 -20.74 -1.60 -18.47
N ASP A 348 -21.37 -1.15 -17.38
CA ASP A 348 -21.17 0.21 -16.86
C ASP A 348 -19.73 0.38 -16.35
N HIS A 349 -19.18 -0.62 -15.65
CA HIS A 349 -17.80 -0.58 -15.15
C HIS A 349 -16.80 -0.50 -16.29
N LEU A 350 -16.97 -1.33 -17.32
CA LEU A 350 -16.07 -1.34 -18.46
C LEU A 350 -16.21 -0.08 -19.31
N THR A 351 -17.42 0.45 -19.46
CA THR A 351 -17.66 1.76 -20.12
C THR A 351 -16.90 2.86 -19.38
N ARG A 352 -16.97 2.91 -18.05
CA ARG A 352 -16.19 3.84 -17.23
C ARG A 352 -14.69 3.66 -17.48
N ILE A 353 -14.18 2.44 -17.45
CA ILE A 353 -12.77 2.14 -17.72
C ILE A 353 -12.35 2.68 -19.08
N LYS A 354 -13.08 2.34 -20.16
CA LYS A 354 -12.77 2.79 -21.53
C LYS A 354 -12.76 4.31 -21.63
N ASN A 355 -13.78 4.98 -21.09
CA ASN A 355 -13.82 6.45 -21.02
C ASN A 355 -12.60 7.03 -20.31
N ARG A 356 -12.11 6.40 -19.22
CA ARG A 356 -10.89 6.87 -18.51
C ARG A 356 -9.62 6.62 -19.31
N LEU A 357 -9.52 5.49 -20.01
CA LEU A 357 -8.39 5.19 -20.89
C LEU A 357 -8.34 6.12 -22.10
N GLU A 358 -9.48 6.42 -22.73
CA GLU A 358 -9.58 7.40 -23.83
C GLU A 358 -9.10 8.79 -23.38
N ASN A 359 -9.53 9.26 -22.21
CA ASN A 359 -9.03 10.50 -21.63
C ASN A 359 -7.51 10.42 -21.34
N GLY A 360 -7.04 9.29 -20.82
CA GLY A 360 -5.62 9.05 -20.60
C GLY A 360 -4.80 9.12 -21.89
N LEU A 361 -5.34 8.62 -23.01
CA LEU A 361 -4.70 8.70 -24.32
C LEU A 361 -4.57 10.15 -24.80
N ILE A 362 -5.60 10.98 -24.58
CA ILE A 362 -5.54 12.42 -24.87
C ILE A 362 -4.44 13.07 -24.01
N SER A 363 -4.42 12.80 -22.71
CA SER A 363 -3.43 13.34 -21.78
C SER A 363 -2.00 12.90 -22.11
N LEU A 364 -1.77 11.65 -22.52
CA LEU A 364 -0.45 11.18 -22.96
C LEU A 364 0.10 12.01 -24.12
N ARG A 365 -0.76 12.36 -25.09
CA ARG A 365 -0.38 13.21 -26.23
C ARG A 365 -0.02 14.61 -25.77
N GLU A 366 -0.78 15.18 -24.84
CA GLU A 366 -0.51 16.52 -24.29
C GLU A 366 0.78 16.55 -23.47
N TRP A 367 0.98 15.56 -22.58
CA TRP A 367 2.13 15.54 -21.68
C TRP A 367 3.44 15.20 -22.38
N GLY A 368 3.38 14.46 -23.49
CA GLY A 368 4.53 14.26 -24.38
C GLY A 368 5.19 15.57 -24.81
N TYR A 369 4.42 16.66 -24.93
CA TYR A 369 4.96 18.00 -25.22
C TYR A 369 5.51 18.72 -23.98
N SER A 370 4.94 18.48 -22.79
CA SER A 370 5.35 19.13 -21.53
C SER A 370 6.60 18.51 -20.90
N GLY A 371 7.07 17.38 -21.42
CA GLY A 371 8.16 16.59 -20.86
C GLY A 371 7.69 15.60 -19.78
N TRP A 372 8.43 14.50 -19.65
CA TRP A 372 8.19 13.46 -18.64
C TRP A 372 8.96 13.78 -17.36
N ARG A 373 8.34 13.54 -16.21
CA ARG A 373 9.00 13.63 -14.90
C ARG A 373 8.94 12.30 -14.16
N THR A 374 9.84 12.07 -13.22
CA THR A 374 9.78 10.95 -12.27
C THR A 374 9.21 11.42 -10.94
N VAL A 375 8.94 10.47 -10.04
CA VAL A 375 8.75 10.79 -8.61
C VAL A 375 10.01 11.45 -8.03
N GLU A 376 9.84 12.34 -7.07
CA GLU A 376 10.94 13.02 -6.35
C GLU A 376 11.51 12.11 -5.25
N VAL A 377 12.06 10.96 -5.67
CA VAL A 377 12.71 9.98 -4.80
C VAL A 377 14.10 9.70 -5.34
N PRO A 378 15.17 9.88 -4.53
CA PRO A 378 16.54 9.64 -4.95
C PRO A 378 16.75 8.26 -5.61
N GLY A 379 17.53 8.25 -6.68
CA GLY A 379 17.88 7.04 -7.42
C GLY A 379 16.83 6.53 -8.41
N ILE A 380 15.65 7.14 -8.48
CA ILE A 380 14.66 6.83 -9.52
C ILE A 380 15.04 7.53 -10.82
N THR A 381 15.25 6.75 -11.88
CA THR A 381 15.50 7.23 -13.24
C THR A 381 14.28 6.96 -14.12
N PRO A 382 14.06 7.75 -15.21
CA PRO A 382 12.97 7.50 -16.13
C PRO A 382 12.92 6.05 -16.64
N ASP A 383 11.71 5.52 -16.77
CA ASP A 383 11.50 4.16 -17.28
C ASP A 383 11.95 4.06 -18.74
N GLU A 384 12.71 3.02 -19.06
CA GLU A 384 13.18 2.73 -20.40
C GLU A 384 12.27 1.71 -21.13
N PHE A 385 11.32 1.07 -20.43
CA PHE A 385 10.38 0.17 -21.06
C PHE A 385 9.48 0.89 -22.07
N GLY A 386 9.42 0.37 -23.29
CA GLY A 386 8.67 0.98 -24.39
C GLY A 386 9.34 2.23 -24.96
N LYS A 387 10.61 2.51 -24.63
CA LYS A 387 11.36 3.61 -25.23
C LYS A 387 11.51 3.41 -26.73
N GLY A 388 11.07 4.38 -27.50
CA GLY A 388 11.04 4.31 -28.96
C GLY A 388 9.84 3.55 -29.54
N ALA A 389 8.98 2.96 -28.70
CA ALA A 389 7.68 2.48 -29.14
C ALA A 389 6.73 3.65 -29.37
N ASP A 390 5.89 3.55 -30.40
CA ASP A 390 4.86 4.54 -30.66
C ASP A 390 3.78 4.52 -29.54
N PRO A 391 3.11 5.66 -29.27
CA PRO A 391 2.01 5.71 -28.31
C PRO A 391 0.86 4.76 -28.67
N PRO A 392 0.03 4.35 -27.69
CA PRO A 392 -1.14 3.53 -27.96
C PRO A 392 -2.13 4.21 -28.92
N LEU A 393 -2.91 3.41 -29.66
CA LEU A 393 -4.06 3.85 -30.46
C LEU A 393 -5.38 3.57 -29.74
N GLU A 394 -6.47 4.14 -30.25
CA GLU A 394 -7.82 4.01 -29.66
C GLU A 394 -8.35 2.57 -29.71
N ASP A 395 -8.06 1.84 -30.79
CA ASP A 395 -8.49 0.45 -31.00
C ASP A 395 -7.43 -0.58 -30.56
N ASP A 396 -6.34 -0.15 -29.91
CA ASP A 396 -5.32 -1.07 -29.40
C ASP A 396 -5.86 -1.90 -28.23
N ALA A 397 -5.36 -3.12 -28.09
CA ALA A 397 -5.68 -3.94 -26.95
C ALA A 397 -5.13 -3.31 -25.67
N PHE A 398 -5.90 -3.39 -24.57
CA PHE A 398 -5.49 -2.88 -23.27
C PHE A 398 -5.46 -4.01 -22.23
N PHE A 399 -4.55 -3.91 -21.27
CA PHE A 399 -4.44 -4.89 -20.20
C PHE A 399 -5.45 -4.60 -19.09
N LEU A 400 -6.19 -5.60 -18.63
CA LEU A 400 -7.14 -5.47 -17.53
C LEU A 400 -6.80 -6.46 -16.40
N ALA A 401 -6.39 -5.90 -15.26
CA ALA A 401 -6.28 -6.65 -14.00
C ALA A 401 -7.66 -6.72 -13.35
N THR A 402 -8.17 -7.91 -13.05
CA THR A 402 -9.52 -8.09 -12.49
C THR A 402 -9.61 -9.38 -11.67
N ASP A 403 -10.45 -9.34 -10.65
CA ASP A 403 -10.79 -10.50 -9.82
C ASP A 403 -12.12 -11.16 -10.20
N THR A 404 -12.73 -10.77 -11.33
CA THR A 404 -13.93 -11.43 -11.83
C THR A 404 -13.62 -12.82 -12.35
N THR A 405 -14.44 -13.80 -11.96
CA THR A 405 -14.36 -15.21 -12.42
C THR A 405 -15.58 -15.62 -13.24
N ASN A 406 -16.55 -14.71 -13.44
CA ASN A 406 -17.79 -15.02 -14.14
C ASN A 406 -17.53 -15.13 -15.65
N GLU A 407 -17.71 -16.32 -16.22
CA GLU A 407 -17.43 -16.60 -17.64
C GLU A 407 -18.15 -15.64 -18.62
N ARG A 408 -19.38 -15.21 -18.30
CA ARG A 408 -20.13 -14.28 -19.17
C ARG A 408 -19.58 -12.86 -19.08
N GLU A 409 -19.19 -12.42 -17.88
CA GLU A 409 -18.51 -11.13 -17.70
C GLU A 409 -17.15 -11.13 -18.39
N LEU A 410 -16.38 -12.22 -18.26
CA LEU A 410 -15.09 -12.39 -18.93
C LEU A 410 -15.21 -12.40 -20.45
N ALA A 411 -16.21 -13.10 -21.00
CA ALA A 411 -16.48 -13.09 -22.44
C ALA A 411 -16.83 -11.69 -22.96
N TYR A 412 -17.60 -10.90 -22.17
CA TYR A 412 -17.90 -9.52 -22.51
C TYR A 412 -16.64 -8.64 -22.47
N VAL A 413 -15.81 -8.79 -21.44
CA VAL A 413 -14.52 -8.09 -21.30
C VAL A 413 -13.60 -8.36 -22.50
N HIS A 414 -13.46 -9.62 -22.94
CA HIS A 414 -12.67 -9.95 -24.14
C HIS A 414 -13.26 -9.35 -25.42
N ALA A 415 -14.59 -9.36 -25.57
CA ALA A 415 -15.25 -8.79 -26.75
C ALA A 415 -15.02 -7.28 -26.89
N GLU A 416 -14.68 -6.60 -25.80
CA GLU A 416 -14.44 -5.16 -25.73
C GLU A 416 -12.95 -4.77 -25.86
N GLY A 417 -12.07 -5.73 -26.17
CA GLY A 417 -10.65 -5.50 -26.46
C GLY A 417 -9.71 -5.59 -25.26
N ALA A 418 -10.21 -6.01 -24.10
CA ALA A 418 -9.37 -6.22 -22.93
C ALA A 418 -8.60 -7.54 -23.02
N VAL A 419 -7.34 -7.50 -22.57
CA VAL A 419 -6.45 -8.66 -22.43
C VAL A 419 -6.24 -8.94 -20.96
N LEU A 420 -6.49 -10.18 -20.54
CA LEU A 420 -6.33 -10.66 -19.18
C LEU A 420 -5.00 -11.41 -19.01
N LEU A 421 -4.61 -11.64 -17.75
CA LEU A 421 -3.43 -12.44 -17.45
C LEU A 421 -3.49 -13.84 -18.07
N SER A 422 -4.68 -14.45 -18.12
CA SER A 422 -4.90 -15.77 -18.74
C SER A 422 -4.58 -15.81 -20.23
N ASP A 423 -4.72 -14.69 -20.93
CA ASP A 423 -4.47 -14.60 -22.37
C ASP A 423 -2.98 -14.46 -22.68
N LEU A 424 -2.24 -13.87 -21.73
CA LEU A 424 -0.79 -13.70 -21.84
C LEU A 424 -0.03 -14.94 -21.40
N MET A 425 -0.56 -15.72 -20.46
CA MET A 425 0.15 -16.84 -19.83
C MET A 425 0.25 -18.06 -20.75
N GLN A 426 1.46 -18.60 -20.89
CA GLN A 426 1.76 -19.82 -21.64
C GLN A 426 2.25 -20.92 -20.69
N ALA A 427 2.16 -22.19 -21.12
CA ALA A 427 2.54 -23.35 -20.31
C ALA A 427 4.01 -23.35 -19.82
N GLY A 428 4.91 -22.62 -20.50
CA GLY A 428 6.30 -22.46 -20.07
C GLY A 428 6.48 -21.47 -18.91
N ASP A 429 5.59 -20.49 -18.79
CA ASP A 429 5.71 -19.38 -17.83
C ASP A 429 5.40 -19.83 -16.40
N GLU A 430 4.40 -20.71 -16.26
CA GLU A 430 4.00 -21.27 -14.96
C GLU A 430 5.17 -21.98 -14.26
N ARG A 431 6.13 -22.50 -15.03
CA ARG A 431 7.32 -23.16 -14.48
C ARG A 431 8.27 -22.21 -13.76
N LEU A 432 8.26 -20.91 -14.10
CA LEU A 432 9.12 -19.92 -13.43
C LEU A 432 8.69 -19.67 -11.99
N LEU A 433 7.38 -19.69 -11.74
CA LEU A 433 6.83 -19.61 -10.39
C LEU A 433 6.79 -20.98 -9.72
N GLY A 434 6.52 -22.03 -10.48
CA GLY A 434 6.21 -23.36 -9.96
C GLY A 434 4.78 -23.41 -9.43
N TRP A 435 4.54 -24.27 -8.44
CA TRP A 435 3.22 -24.44 -7.82
C TRP A 435 2.56 -23.15 -7.29
N PRO A 436 3.26 -22.09 -6.82
CA PRO A 436 2.61 -20.86 -6.37
C PRO A 436 1.79 -20.15 -7.45
N ALA A 437 2.05 -20.42 -8.74
CA ALA A 437 1.31 -19.83 -9.86
C ALA A 437 -0.20 -20.12 -9.82
N ILE A 438 -0.64 -21.16 -9.10
CA ILE A 438 -2.05 -21.53 -9.04
C ILE A 438 -2.86 -20.61 -8.11
N PHE A 439 -2.21 -19.80 -7.28
CA PHE A 439 -2.88 -18.96 -6.28
C PHE A 439 -3.11 -17.54 -6.80
N GLY A 440 -4.33 -17.04 -6.63
CA GLY A 440 -4.75 -15.76 -7.21
C GLY A 440 -3.98 -14.56 -6.67
N ASP A 441 -3.68 -14.48 -5.37
CA ASP A 441 -2.89 -13.37 -4.83
C ASP A 441 -1.44 -13.36 -5.35
N VAL A 442 -0.85 -14.52 -5.70
CA VAL A 442 0.46 -14.58 -6.38
C VAL A 442 0.34 -14.03 -7.80
N ARG A 443 -0.68 -14.49 -8.54
CA ARG A 443 -0.95 -14.03 -9.91
C ARG A 443 -1.27 -12.53 -9.98
N ALA A 444 -2.01 -12.01 -9.01
CA ALA A 444 -2.32 -10.60 -8.90
C ALA A 444 -1.06 -9.73 -8.79
N GLN A 445 0.05 -10.24 -8.25
CA GLN A 445 1.31 -9.49 -8.28
C GLN A 445 1.91 -9.40 -9.69
N ILE A 446 1.72 -10.43 -10.52
CA ILE A 446 2.12 -10.42 -11.93
C ILE A 446 1.26 -9.39 -12.69
N GLU A 447 -0.06 -9.38 -12.46
CA GLU A 447 -0.96 -8.39 -13.05
C GLU A 447 -0.53 -6.96 -12.73
N GLN A 448 -0.16 -6.71 -11.47
CA GLN A 448 0.35 -5.41 -11.05
C GLN A 448 1.64 -5.03 -11.79
N GLU A 449 2.57 -5.97 -11.97
CA GLU A 449 3.80 -5.75 -12.73
C GLU A 449 3.54 -5.45 -14.22
N VAL A 450 2.56 -6.11 -14.84
CA VAL A 450 2.16 -5.83 -16.23
C VAL A 450 1.49 -4.45 -16.32
N ALA A 451 0.54 -4.14 -15.44
CA ALA A 451 -0.14 -2.85 -15.42
C ALA A 451 0.82 -1.68 -15.12
N ALA A 452 1.83 -1.91 -14.29
CA ALA A 452 2.82 -0.89 -13.94
C ALA A 452 3.72 -0.46 -15.11
N ARG A 453 3.82 -1.27 -16.17
CA ARG A 453 4.64 -0.97 -17.36
C ARG A 453 3.89 -0.23 -18.46
N ALA A 454 2.55 -0.24 -18.42
CA ALA A 454 1.69 0.43 -19.39
C ALA A 454 2.00 1.93 -19.54
N ALA A 455 1.73 2.49 -20.71
CA ALA A 455 1.87 3.92 -20.99
C ALA A 455 1.05 4.77 -20.01
N PHE A 456 -0.17 4.32 -19.73
CA PHE A 456 -1.10 4.92 -18.79
C PHE A 456 -1.84 3.82 -18.02
N PHE A 457 -2.17 4.11 -16.77
CA PHE A 457 -2.92 3.22 -15.90
C PHE A 457 -4.14 3.92 -15.30
N TYR A 458 -5.27 3.22 -15.26
CA TYR A 458 -6.46 3.60 -14.51
C TYR A 458 -6.80 2.59 -13.42
N GLY A 459 -7.15 3.05 -12.22
CA GLY A 459 -7.66 2.21 -11.14
C GLY A 459 -8.68 2.91 -10.25
N HIS A 460 -9.24 2.19 -9.30
CA HIS A 460 -10.18 2.72 -8.32
C HIS A 460 -9.51 2.95 -6.95
N SER A 461 -9.81 4.07 -6.32
CA SER A 461 -9.10 4.54 -5.12
C SER A 461 -9.37 3.71 -3.85
N MET A 462 -10.52 3.04 -3.77
CA MET A 462 -10.78 2.04 -2.72
C MET A 462 -10.03 0.71 -2.90
N SER A 463 -9.10 0.62 -3.86
CA SER A 463 -8.33 -0.60 -4.06
C SER A 463 -6.85 -0.40 -3.73
N SER A 464 -6.38 -1.14 -2.73
CA SER A 464 -4.96 -1.25 -2.41
C SER A 464 -4.13 -1.86 -3.55
N VAL A 465 -4.75 -2.57 -4.49
CA VAL A 465 -4.11 -3.06 -5.72
C VAL A 465 -3.72 -1.89 -6.62
N ALA A 466 -4.61 -0.91 -6.81
CA ALA A 466 -4.29 0.29 -7.59
C ALA A 466 -3.12 1.06 -6.97
N GLY A 467 -3.08 1.10 -5.63
CA GLY A 467 -1.95 1.61 -4.85
C GLY A 467 -0.62 0.92 -5.13
N GLY A 468 -0.65 -0.42 -5.15
CA GLY A 468 0.51 -1.24 -5.49
C GLY A 468 1.00 -0.96 -6.92
N ILE A 469 0.08 -0.83 -7.87
CA ILE A 469 0.41 -0.49 -9.26
C ILE A 469 1.03 0.91 -9.33
N ALA A 470 0.45 1.91 -8.67
CA ALA A 470 1.01 3.27 -8.60
C ALA A 470 2.44 3.26 -8.04
N ASN A 471 2.69 2.55 -6.94
CA ASN A 471 4.03 2.42 -6.37
C ASN A 471 5.00 1.72 -7.33
N LEU A 472 4.59 0.63 -8.00
CA LEU A 472 5.43 -0.03 -9.00
C LEU A 472 5.74 0.88 -10.20
N ARG A 473 4.77 1.71 -10.63
CA ARG A 473 4.99 2.74 -11.66
C ARG A 473 6.02 3.77 -11.20
N GLY A 474 5.87 4.29 -9.99
CA GLY A 474 6.81 5.23 -9.38
C GLY A 474 8.23 4.65 -9.25
N ALA A 475 8.36 3.41 -8.78
CA ALA A 475 9.62 2.69 -8.64
C ALA A 475 10.34 2.46 -9.99
N ARG A 476 9.59 2.43 -11.08
CA ARG A 476 10.11 2.32 -12.45
C ARG A 476 10.49 3.66 -13.07
N GLY A 477 10.13 4.76 -12.43
CA GLY A 477 10.29 6.10 -12.99
C GLY A 477 9.28 6.42 -14.09
N LYS A 478 8.08 5.82 -14.06
CA LYS A 478 6.94 6.34 -14.83
C LYS A 478 6.49 7.68 -14.26
N ASP A 479 5.99 8.54 -15.14
CA ASP A 479 5.45 9.83 -14.72
C ASP A 479 4.20 9.65 -13.86
N PRO A 480 4.13 10.20 -12.63
CA PRO A 480 2.97 10.04 -11.76
C PRO A 480 1.65 10.47 -12.41
N ARG A 481 1.68 11.43 -13.35
CA ARG A 481 0.48 11.89 -14.08
C ARG A 481 -0.16 10.78 -14.93
N THR A 482 0.62 9.78 -15.34
CA THR A 482 0.14 8.65 -16.14
C THR A 482 -0.55 7.56 -15.31
N CYS A 483 -0.78 7.81 -14.03
CA CYS A 483 -1.55 6.95 -13.13
C CYS A 483 -2.79 7.73 -12.66
N TYR A 484 -3.96 7.39 -13.19
CA TYR A 484 -5.21 8.02 -12.78
C TYR A 484 -6.00 7.09 -11.87
N VAL A 485 -6.46 7.62 -10.74
CA VAL A 485 -7.24 6.88 -9.75
C VAL A 485 -8.37 7.79 -9.26
N ASP A 486 -9.59 7.26 -9.20
CA ASP A 486 -10.79 8.00 -8.77
C ASP A 486 -11.61 7.30 -7.68
#